data_AF-A0A914PUU7-F1
#
_entry.id   AF-A0A914PUU7-F1
#
_cell.length_a   1.000
_cell.length_b   1.000
_cell.length_c   1.000
_cell.angle_alpha   90.00
_cell.angle_beta   90.00
_cell.angle_gamma   90.00
#
_symmetry.space_group_name_H-M   'P 1'
#
loop_
_entity.id
_entity.type
_entity.pdbx_description
1 polymer ?
#
loop_
_entity_poly.entity_id
_entity_poly.type
_entity_poly.pdbx_seq_one_letter_code
_entity_poly.pdbx_strand_id
1 'polypeptide(L)' 'MIIKEYRVVLPLTVEEYQVGQLWSVAEASKQETGGGEGVEVLKNEPFSGVPLLNGQYSTGQYTHKIYHLQSFVILFPH' A
#
# COMPACT_ATOMS: atom_id res chain seq x y z
N MET A 1 -19.57 3.73 -11.18
CA MET A 1 -18.43 3.03 -10.55
C MET A 1 -17.78 2.15 -11.62
N ILE A 2 -16.48 2.34 -11.91
CA ILE A 2 -15.76 1.53 -12.90
C ILE A 2 -14.91 0.53 -12.14
N ILE A 3 -15.08 -0.77 -12.41
CA ILE A 3 -14.27 -1.84 -11.81
C ILE A 3 -13.27 -2.32 -12.86
N LYS A 4 -12.00 -2.41 -12.46
CA LYS A 4 -10.92 -2.96 -13.27
C LYS A 4 -10.14 -3.97 -12.44
N GLU A 5 -9.85 -5.13 -13.02
CA GLU A 5 -8.99 -6.16 -12.44
C GLU A 5 -7.63 -6.13 -13.13
N TYR A 6 -6.56 -6.00 -12.35
CA TYR A 6 -5.18 -6.04 -12.85
C TYR A 6 -4.54 -7.35 -12.42
N ARG A 7 -4.24 -8.22 -13.40
CA ARG A 7 -3.54 -9.49 -13.17
C ARG A 7 -2.05 -9.30 -13.43
N VAL A 8 -1.24 -9.39 -12.38
CA VAL A 8 0.22 -9.22 -12.45
C VAL A 8 0.86 -10.58 -12.23
N VAL A 9 1.37 -11.19 -13.31
CA VAL A 9 2.10 -12.47 -13.21
C VAL A 9 3.54 -12.18 -12.82
N LEU A 10 4.00 -12.81 -11.73
CA LEU A 10 5.36 -12.65 -11.21
C LEU A 10 6.05 -14.01 -11.14
N PRO A 11 7.36 -14.09 -11.43
CA PRO A 11 8.15 -15.31 -11.30
C PRO A 11 8.59 -15.53 -9.83
N LEU A 12 7.63 -15.48 -8.90
CA LEU A 12 7.84 -15.62 -7.46
C LEU A 12 6.79 -16.55 -6.87
N THR A 13 7.14 -17.29 -5.83
CA THR A 13 6.17 -18.00 -5.00
C THR A 13 5.32 -17.02 -4.18
N VAL A 14 4.19 -17.50 -3.63
CA VAL A 14 3.29 -16.67 -2.83
C VAL A 14 3.99 -16.19 -1.55
N GLU A 15 4.82 -17.05 -0.97
CA GLU A 15 5.60 -16.79 0.23
C GLU A 15 6.70 -15.74 -0.02
N GLU A 16 7.42 -15.85 -1.14
CA GLU A 16 8.40 -14.85 -1.55
C GLU A 16 7.75 -13.49 -1.83
N TYR A 17 6.57 -13.49 -2.47
CA TYR A 17 5.83 -12.27 -2.73
C TYR A 17 5.40 -11.59 -1.43
N GLN A 18 4.96 -12.34 -0.42
CA GLN A 18 4.57 -11.77 0.88
C GLN A 18 5.70 -10.97 1.52
N VAL A 19 6.93 -11.46 1.47
CA VAL A 19 8.11 -10.76 2.00
C VAL A 19 8.55 -9.63 1.06
N GLY A 20 8.63 -9.92 -0.24
CA GLY A 20 9.08 -8.97 -1.26
C GLY A 20 8.20 -7.73 -1.35
N GLN A 21 6.88 -7.90 -1.28
CA GLN A 21 5.92 -6.80 -1.30
C GLN A 21 6.18 -5.81 -0.16
N LEU A 22 6.36 -6.31 1.07
CA LEU A 22 6.58 -5.46 2.24
C LEU A 22 7.89 -4.66 2.12
N TRP A 23 8.95 -5.30 1.64
CA TRP A 23 10.23 -4.64 1.38
C TRP A 23 10.12 -3.57 0.29
N SER A 24 9.50 -3.91 -0.85
CA SER A 24 9.30 -2.97 -1.97
C SER A 24 8.47 -1.76 -1.54
N VAL A 25 7.44 -1.96 -0.73
CA VAL A 25 6.63 -0.85 -0.18
C VAL A 25 7.48 0.07 0.70
N ALA A 26 8.35 -0.49 1.55
CA ALA A 26 9.21 0.30 2.42
C ALA A 26 10.24 1.11 1.61
N GLU A 27 10.92 0.48 0.66
CA GLU A 27 11.92 1.13 -0.19
C GLU A 27 11.31 2.19 -1.11
N ALA A 28 10.18 1.89 -1.76
CA ALA A 28 9.46 2.87 -2.57
C ALA A 28 8.99 4.07 -1.73
N SER A 29 8.44 3.82 -0.53
CA SER A 29 8.02 4.91 0.37
C SER A 29 9.21 5.81 0.75
N LYS A 30 10.40 5.22 0.95
CA LYS A 30 11.63 5.96 1.27
C LYS A 30 12.14 6.78 0.09
N GLN A 31 12.06 6.27 -1.14
CA GLN A 31 12.50 6.97 -2.35
C GLN A 31 11.59 8.17 -2.68
N GLU A 32 10.28 8.02 -2.49
CA GLU A 32 9.29 9.07 -2.75
C GLU A 32 9.20 10.12 -1.63
N THR A 33 9.86 9.90 -0.49
CA THR A 33 9.82 10.83 0.65
C THR A 33 11.04 11.75 0.65
N GLY A 34 10.82 13.02 0.32
CA GLY A 34 11.86 14.06 0.29
C GLY A 34 11.27 15.47 0.22
N GLY A 35 11.88 16.44 0.91
CA GLY A 35 11.53 17.87 0.77
C GLY A 35 10.18 18.32 1.35
N GLY A 36 9.51 17.50 2.16
CA GLY A 36 8.18 17.80 2.73
C GLY A 36 7.01 17.15 1.98
N GLU A 37 7.31 16.41 0.90
CA GLU A 37 6.37 15.57 0.16
C GLU A 37 6.69 14.08 0.39
N GLY A 38 5.70 13.19 0.24
CA GLY A 38 5.90 11.73 0.41
C GLY A 38 4.83 11.03 1.25
N VAL A 39 5.23 9.93 1.90
CA VAL A 39 4.32 9.00 2.60
C VAL A 39 4.50 9.08 4.12
N GLU A 40 3.47 9.49 4.83
CA GLU A 40 3.43 9.52 6.30
C GLU A 40 2.67 8.29 6.83
N VAL A 41 3.27 7.53 7.73
CA VAL A 41 2.62 6.36 8.35
C VAL A 41 2.08 6.74 9.72
N LEU A 42 0.75 6.83 9.84
CA LEU A 42 0.08 7.19 11.10
C LEU A 42 -0.15 5.99 12.02
N LYS A 43 -0.47 4.83 11.45
CA LYS A 43 -0.69 3.59 12.20
C LYS A 43 -0.07 2.42 11.45
N ASN A 44 0.56 1.51 12.20
CA ASN A 44 1.06 0.25 11.71
C ASN A 44 0.98 -0.78 12.85
N GLU A 45 -0.19 -1.36 13.05
CA GLU A 45 -0.48 -2.22 14.19
C GLU A 45 -1.10 -3.55 13.75
N PRO A 46 -0.79 -4.67 14.43
CA PRO A 46 -1.48 -5.91 14.20
C PRO A 46 -2.95 -5.78 14.64
N PHE A 47 -3.88 -6.37 13.90
CA PHE A 47 -5.29 -6.44 14.27
C PHE A 47 -5.75 -7.89 14.37
N SER A 48 -6.75 -8.10 15.22
CA SER A 48 -7.43 -9.38 15.39
C SER A 48 -8.92 -9.17 15.67
N GLY A 49 -9.74 -10.18 15.39
CA GLY A 49 -11.17 -10.17 15.71
C GLY A 49 -12.04 -9.32 14.77
N VAL A 50 -11.50 -8.82 13.66
CA VAL A 50 -12.25 -8.05 12.65
C VAL A 50 -12.41 -8.91 11.40
N PRO A 51 -13.62 -9.41 11.08
CA PRO A 51 -13.84 -10.26 9.91
C PRO A 51 -13.78 -9.43 8.62
N LEU A 52 -12.81 -9.73 7.77
CA LEU A 52 -12.62 -9.19 6.42
C LEU A 52 -12.92 -10.26 5.37
N LEU A 53 -13.27 -9.84 4.15
CA LEU A 53 -13.64 -10.73 3.02
C LEU A 53 -14.64 -11.81 3.46
N ASN A 54 -15.82 -11.38 3.92
CA ASN A 54 -16.88 -12.27 4.40
C ASN A 54 -16.46 -13.23 5.53
N GLY A 55 -15.51 -12.82 6.37
CA GLY A 55 -15.04 -13.60 7.52
C GLY A 55 -13.92 -14.60 7.21
N GLN A 56 -13.39 -14.59 5.98
CA GLN A 56 -12.26 -15.44 5.61
C GLN A 56 -10.96 -15.05 6.31
N TYR A 57 -10.79 -13.78 6.67
CA TYR A 57 -9.62 -13.28 7.38
C TYR A 57 -10.05 -12.48 8.61
N SER A 58 -9.53 -12.84 9.78
CA SER A 58 -9.87 -12.20 11.06
C SER A 58 -8.65 -11.64 11.81
N THR A 59 -7.45 -11.85 11.28
CA THR A 59 -6.18 -11.34 11.78
C THR A 59 -5.35 -10.80 10.63
N GLY A 60 -4.48 -9.82 10.91
CA GLY A 60 -3.58 -9.26 9.91
C GLY A 60 -2.85 -8.00 10.40
N GLN A 61 -2.28 -7.25 9.46
CA GLN A 61 -1.62 -5.98 9.73
C GLN A 61 -2.48 -4.84 9.21
N TYR A 62 -2.73 -3.82 10.04
CA TYR A 62 -3.44 -2.61 9.65
C TYR A 62 -2.44 -1.46 9.51
N THR A 63 -2.49 -0.78 8.36
CA THR A 63 -1.69 0.43 8.13
C THR A 63 -2.56 1.59 7.70
N HIS A 64 -2.39 2.74 8.33
CA HIS A 64 -2.98 4.00 7.92
C HIS A 64 -1.87 4.94 7.46
N LYS A 65 -1.93 5.38 6.19
CA LYS A 65 -0.91 6.24 5.58
C LYS A 65 -1.55 7.48 4.95
N ILE A 66 -0.90 8.63 5.07
CA ILE A 66 -1.23 9.87 4.36
C ILE A 66 -0.20 10.07 3.25
N TYR A 67 -0.66 10.33 2.03
CA TYR A 67 0.18 10.65 0.89
C TYR A 67 0.10 12.16 0.61
N HIS A 68 1.24 12.85 0.73
CA HIS A 68 1.37 14.28 0.45
C HIS A 68 1.83 14.45 -1.00
N LEU A 69 0.91 14.83 -1.90
CA LEU A 69 1.10 14.77 -3.37
C LEU A 69 1.27 16.13 -4.07
N GLN A 70 1.67 17.19 -3.36
CA GLN A 70 1.58 18.58 -3.86
C GLN A 70 2.28 18.81 -5.22
N SER A 71 3.47 18.26 -5.46
CA SER A 71 4.20 18.41 -6.74
C SER A 71 4.12 17.19 -7.66
N PHE A 72 3.53 16.07 -7.21
CA PHE A 72 3.46 14.81 -7.97
C PHE A 72 2.24 14.68 -8.88
N VAL A 73 1.33 15.65 -8.86
CA VAL A 73 0.10 15.61 -9.66
C VAL A 73 0.22 16.55 -10.86
N ILE A 74 -0.10 16.01 -12.04
CA ILE A 74 -0.17 16.79 -13.27
C ILE A 74 -1.35 17.77 -13.17
N LEU A 75 -1.07 19.08 -13.31
CA LEU A 75 -2.12 20.08 -13.48
C LEU A 75 -2.76 19.89 -14.86
N PHE A 76 -4.07 19.65 -14.88
CA PHE A 76 -4.85 19.71 -16.12
C PHE A 76 -5.22 21.17 -16.40
N PRO A 77 -4.72 21.78 -17.49
CA PRO A 77 -5.23 23.07 -17.93
C PRO A 77 -6.68 22.94 -18.41
N HIS A 78 -7.50 23.93 -18.06
CA HIS A 78 -8.90 24.05 -18.49
C HIS A 78 -9.05 24.24 -20.00
#